data_AF-A0A939KD32-F1
#
_entry.id   AF-A0A939KD32-F1
#
_cell.length_a   1.000
_cell.length_b   1.000
_cell.length_c   1.000
_cell.angle_alpha   90.00
_cell.angle_beta   90.00
_cell.angle_gamma   90.00
#
_symmetry.space_group_name_H-M   'P 1'
#
loop_
_entity.id
_entity.type
_entity.pdbx_description
1 polymer ?
#
loop_
_entity_poly.entity_id
_entity_poly.type
_entity_poly.pdbx_seq_one_letter_code
_entity_poly.pdbx_strand_id
1 'polypeptide(L)'
;MHFSQEDASLCDPNPLDKFLRYAINPQQLRAGIELWVAAFPSAHNFLPSPHKAGQIVPTIGNAIASNLGQSAEYIHVQSAKTDEEIYQTLLASAAIPLAFKSRQIDDKHYVDGWLGDNVPLKALANRGCTHAIVIHLGNGELWNRHEFPNQTIIEIRPTEDMGGLNKLLDFSPERIQLLQNRGYQDAKRILEPILQTLMIERSRQESFARLQETSKRLRDDPPIY
;
A
#
# COMPACT_ATOMS: atom_id res chain seq x y z
N MET A 1 -6.96 -40.39 18.51
CA MET A 1 -6.72 -39.02 19.01
C MET A 1 -6.35 -38.17 17.80
N HIS A 2 -7.24 -37.27 17.39
CA HIS A 2 -6.97 -36.32 16.31
C HIS A 2 -5.93 -35.31 16.81
N PHE A 3 -4.79 -35.23 16.12
CA PHE A 3 -3.87 -34.11 16.26
C PHE A 3 -4.38 -33.00 15.34
N SER A 4 -5.04 -31.99 15.91
CA SER A 4 -5.29 -30.73 15.21
C SER A 4 -3.95 -30.03 15.04
N GLN A 5 -3.50 -29.96 13.80
CA GLN A 5 -2.25 -29.32 13.37
C GLN A 5 -2.44 -27.81 13.24
N GLU A 6 -3.08 -27.19 14.25
CA GLU A 6 -3.30 -25.75 14.30
C GLU A 6 -2.08 -25.09 14.94
N ASP A 7 -1.54 -24.07 14.27
CA ASP A 7 -0.71 -23.00 14.83
C ASP A 7 0.80 -23.11 14.59
N ALA A 8 1.21 -22.85 13.34
CA ALA A 8 2.59 -22.59 12.94
C ALA A 8 2.87 -21.09 12.72
N SER A 9 2.21 -20.17 13.45
CA SER A 9 2.50 -18.73 13.42
C SER A 9 3.30 -18.30 14.64
N LEU A 10 4.35 -17.50 14.44
CA LEU A 10 5.21 -17.00 15.52
C LEU A 10 4.51 -15.95 16.39
N CYS A 11 3.57 -15.19 15.83
CA CYS A 11 2.87 -14.12 16.53
C CYS A 11 1.40 -14.49 16.83
N ASP A 12 0.90 -13.98 17.96
CA ASP A 12 -0.53 -14.01 18.27
C ASP A 12 -1.29 -13.08 17.30
N PRO A 13 -2.27 -13.56 16.53
CA PRO A 13 -3.06 -12.73 15.63
C PRO A 13 -4.03 -11.78 16.36
N ASN A 14 -4.37 -12.03 17.63
CA ASN A 14 -5.44 -11.31 18.33
C ASN A 14 -5.21 -9.80 18.49
N PRO A 15 -4.00 -9.29 18.82
CA PRO A 15 -3.77 -7.85 18.94
C PRO A 15 -4.01 -7.10 17.63
N LEU A 16 -3.57 -7.67 16.50
CA LEU A 16 -3.73 -7.06 15.18
C LEU A 16 -5.20 -7.07 14.73
N ASP A 17 -5.91 -8.17 14.98
CA ASP A 17 -7.34 -8.29 14.68
C ASP A 17 -8.16 -7.26 15.48
N LYS A 18 -7.91 -7.17 16.81
CA LYS A 18 -8.53 -6.16 17.67
C LYS A 18 -8.20 -4.73 17.21
N PHE A 19 -6.96 -4.47 16.84
CA PHE A 19 -6.55 -3.16 16.35
C PHE A 19 -7.30 -2.77 15.07
N LEU A 20 -7.39 -3.67 14.08
CA LEU A 20 -8.11 -3.38 12.84
C LEU A 20 -9.59 -3.14 13.07
N ARG A 21 -10.24 -3.95 13.92
CA ARG A 21 -11.66 -3.76 14.27
C ARG A 21 -11.91 -2.46 15.03
N TYR A 22 -10.94 -2.01 15.83
CA TYR A 22 -10.99 -0.72 16.51
C TYR A 22 -10.76 0.45 15.55
N ALA A 23 -9.76 0.34 14.66
CA ALA A 23 -9.32 1.42 13.80
C ALA A 23 -10.22 1.64 12.57
N ILE A 24 -10.91 0.60 12.10
CA ILE A 24 -11.63 0.61 10.83
C ILE A 24 -13.13 0.50 11.05
N ASN A 25 -13.84 1.54 10.60
CA ASN A 25 -15.27 1.54 10.44
C ASN A 25 -15.64 1.04 9.02
N PRO A 26 -16.29 -0.13 8.87
CA PRO A 26 -16.61 -0.71 7.57
C PRO A 26 -17.53 0.15 6.71
N GLN A 27 -18.47 0.88 7.33
CA GLN A 27 -19.40 1.74 6.58
C GLN A 27 -18.67 2.94 5.99
N GLN A 28 -17.80 3.58 6.77
CA GLN A 28 -16.96 4.68 6.28
C GLN A 28 -15.99 4.22 5.21
N LEU A 29 -15.39 3.02 5.36
CA LEU A 29 -14.50 2.46 4.35
C LEU A 29 -15.20 2.22 3.02
N ARG A 30 -16.45 1.72 3.03
CA ARG A 30 -17.25 1.51 1.81
C ARG A 30 -17.64 2.80 1.11
N ALA A 31 -17.92 3.86 1.87
CA ALA A 31 -18.28 5.17 1.32
C ALA A 31 -17.05 6.04 0.96
N GLY A 32 -15.85 5.58 1.33
CA GLY A 32 -14.60 6.33 1.18
C GLY A 32 -13.97 6.22 -0.20
N ILE A 33 -12.71 6.63 -0.25
CA ILE A 33 -11.86 6.49 -1.44
C ILE A 33 -11.63 5.00 -1.71
N GLU A 34 -11.70 4.63 -2.98
CA GLU A 34 -11.45 3.27 -3.46
C GLU A 34 -10.12 2.72 -2.92
N LEU A 35 -10.14 1.53 -2.32
CA LEU A 35 -8.98 0.89 -1.70
C LEU A 35 -8.73 -0.49 -2.33
N TRP A 36 -7.51 -0.68 -2.81
CA TRP A 36 -7.03 -1.94 -3.35
C TRP A 36 -5.86 -2.45 -2.52
N VAL A 37 -5.85 -3.76 -2.27
CA VAL A 37 -4.75 -4.42 -1.56
C VAL A 37 -4.17 -5.54 -2.43
N ALA A 38 -2.87 -5.78 -2.31
CA ALA A 38 -2.24 -6.97 -2.85
C ALA A 38 -2.26 -8.09 -1.81
N ALA A 39 -2.68 -9.27 -2.23
CA ALA A 39 -2.63 -10.49 -1.42
C ALA A 39 -2.14 -11.64 -2.29
N PHE A 40 -1.24 -12.46 -1.75
CA PHE A 40 -0.68 -13.58 -2.51
C PHE A 40 -1.49 -14.85 -2.22
N PRO A 41 -2.03 -15.54 -3.26
CA PRO A 41 -2.74 -16.79 -3.05
C PRO A 41 -1.77 -17.87 -2.54
N SER A 42 -2.10 -18.46 -1.40
CA SER A 42 -1.34 -19.56 -0.80
C SER A 42 -2.08 -20.87 -1.01
N ALA A 43 -1.36 -21.90 -1.47
CA ALA A 43 -1.86 -23.26 -1.38
C ALA A 43 -1.91 -23.67 0.11
N HIS A 44 -2.90 -24.48 0.49
CA HIS A 44 -3.17 -24.95 1.86
C HIS A 44 -1.96 -25.59 2.60
N ASN A 45 -0.84 -25.83 1.91
CA ASN A 45 0.39 -26.46 2.41
C ASN A 45 1.62 -25.53 2.44
N PHE A 46 1.45 -24.21 2.45
CA PHE A 46 2.58 -23.27 2.31
C PHE A 46 3.64 -23.36 3.43
N LEU A 47 3.31 -23.92 4.61
CA LEU A 47 4.21 -23.94 5.78
C LEU A 47 4.30 -25.33 6.44
N PRO A 48 5.51 -25.87 6.70
CA PRO A 48 5.67 -27.08 7.49
C PRO A 48 5.56 -26.79 9.01
N SER A 49 5.24 -27.84 9.77
CA SER A 49 5.15 -27.83 11.23
C SER A 49 6.34 -27.15 11.93
N PRO A 50 6.11 -26.37 13.02
CA PRO A 50 7.10 -25.46 13.64
C PRO A 50 8.37 -26.13 14.18
N HIS A 51 8.42 -27.47 14.29
CA HIS A 51 9.60 -28.21 14.73
C HIS A 51 10.76 -28.26 13.72
N LYS A 52 10.63 -27.67 12.52
CA LYS A 52 11.66 -27.64 11.47
C LYS A 52 12.20 -26.23 11.17
N ALA A 53 12.43 -25.43 12.21
CA ALA A 53 12.97 -24.07 12.13
C ALA A 53 14.38 -23.94 11.51
N GLY A 54 15.04 -25.04 11.12
CA GLY A 54 16.32 -25.02 10.39
C GLY A 54 16.19 -24.94 8.87
N GLN A 55 14.99 -25.05 8.30
CA GLN A 55 14.75 -25.17 6.84
C GLN A 55 13.92 -23.99 6.26
N ILE A 56 14.01 -22.82 6.89
CA ILE A 56 13.07 -21.70 6.68
C ILE A 56 13.26 -21.00 5.33
N VAL A 57 14.50 -20.63 4.99
CA VAL A 57 14.84 -19.90 3.75
C VAL A 57 14.63 -20.74 2.49
N PRO A 58 15.01 -22.03 2.43
CA PRO A 58 14.74 -22.88 1.27
C PRO A 58 13.24 -23.08 1.02
N THR A 59 12.39 -23.02 2.06
CA THR A 59 10.95 -23.34 1.92
C THR A 59 10.16 -22.19 1.31
N ILE A 60 10.41 -20.93 1.70
CA ILE A 60 9.81 -19.76 1.03
C ILE A 60 10.31 -19.70 -0.42
N GLY A 61 11.61 -19.92 -0.64
CA GLY A 61 12.18 -19.98 -1.99
C GLY A 61 11.57 -21.09 -2.85
N ASN A 62 11.36 -22.28 -2.29
CA ASN A 62 10.71 -23.40 -2.96
C ASN A 62 9.22 -23.17 -3.20
N ALA A 63 8.52 -22.44 -2.32
CA ALA A 63 7.12 -22.12 -2.50
C ALA A 63 6.91 -21.05 -3.59
N ILE A 64 7.79 -20.04 -3.65
CA ILE A 64 7.87 -19.09 -4.76
C ILE A 64 8.21 -19.83 -6.07
N ALA A 65 9.17 -20.77 -6.02
CA ALA A 65 9.53 -21.58 -7.18
C ALA A 65 8.44 -22.57 -7.61
N SER A 66 7.68 -23.17 -6.68
CA SER A 66 6.57 -24.07 -7.02
C SER A 66 5.34 -23.30 -7.55
N ASN A 67 5.22 -22.02 -7.18
CA ASN A 67 4.18 -21.11 -7.65
C ASN A 67 4.66 -20.25 -8.84
N LEU A 68 5.70 -20.69 -9.56
CA LEU A 68 6.18 -20.08 -10.82
C LEU A 68 5.00 -19.88 -11.79
N GLY A 69 4.43 -18.66 -11.80
CA GLY A 69 3.28 -18.27 -12.61
C GLY A 69 2.10 -17.63 -11.85
N GLN A 70 2.04 -17.73 -10.51
CA GLN A 70 1.07 -16.99 -9.71
C GLN A 70 1.62 -15.63 -9.32
N SER A 71 0.91 -14.56 -9.67
CA SER A 71 1.17 -13.21 -9.19
C SER A 71 0.32 -12.92 -7.95
N ALA A 72 0.66 -11.85 -7.23
CA ALA A 72 -0.28 -11.29 -6.25
C ALA A 72 -1.62 -10.97 -6.95
N GLU A 73 -2.72 -11.21 -6.24
CA GLU A 73 -4.06 -10.80 -6.65
C GLU A 73 -4.35 -9.42 -6.04
N TYR A 74 -4.94 -8.52 -6.84
CA TYR A 74 -5.40 -7.23 -6.34
C TYR A 74 -6.87 -7.32 -5.95
N ILE A 75 -7.15 -7.11 -4.68
CA ILE A 75 -8.49 -7.23 -4.11
C ILE A 75 -9.03 -5.83 -3.83
N HIS A 76 -10.20 -5.52 -4.39
CA HIS A 76 -10.93 -4.28 -4.11
C HIS A 76 -11.68 -4.42 -2.78
N VAL A 77 -11.21 -3.73 -1.74
CA VAL A 77 -11.69 -3.94 -0.37
C VAL A 77 -13.17 -3.62 -0.24
N GLN A 78 -13.66 -2.57 -0.92
CA GLN A 78 -15.07 -2.18 -0.87
C GLN A 78 -16.01 -3.15 -1.62
N SER A 79 -15.49 -4.09 -2.41
CA SER A 79 -16.33 -5.13 -3.04
C SER A 79 -16.74 -6.27 -2.09
N ALA A 80 -16.18 -6.31 -0.89
CA ALA A 80 -16.50 -7.29 0.14
C ALA A 80 -17.99 -7.26 0.51
N LYS A 81 -18.61 -8.45 0.58
CA LYS A 81 -20.05 -8.64 0.82
C LYS A 81 -20.42 -8.39 2.28
N THR A 82 -19.47 -8.59 3.20
CA THR A 82 -19.67 -8.46 4.65
C THR A 82 -18.58 -7.62 5.31
N ASP A 83 -18.86 -7.12 6.52
CA ASP A 83 -17.86 -6.40 7.33
C ASP A 83 -16.70 -7.33 7.71
N GLU A 84 -17.00 -8.61 7.97
CA GLU A 84 -15.98 -9.59 8.30
C GLU A 84 -15.01 -9.82 7.14
N GLU A 85 -15.53 -9.89 5.92
CA GLU A 85 -14.72 -10.06 4.72
C GLU A 85 -13.79 -8.85 4.46
N ILE A 86 -14.19 -7.63 4.84
CA ILE A 86 -13.29 -6.46 4.85
C ILE A 86 -12.11 -6.72 5.78
N TYR A 87 -12.37 -7.13 7.03
CA TYR A 87 -11.30 -7.40 8.00
C TYR A 87 -10.39 -8.54 7.53
N GLN A 88 -10.96 -9.64 7.02
CA GLN A 88 -10.16 -10.76 6.49
C GLN A 88 -9.31 -10.33 5.30
N THR A 89 -9.83 -9.48 4.40
CA THR A 89 -9.09 -8.96 3.24
C THR A 89 -7.88 -8.12 3.66
N LEU A 90 -8.07 -7.22 4.63
CA LEU A 90 -7.00 -6.38 5.15
C LEU A 90 -5.96 -7.20 5.92
N LEU A 91 -6.40 -8.16 6.73
CA LEU A 91 -5.53 -9.08 7.44
C LEU A 91 -4.74 -9.99 6.50
N ALA A 92 -5.35 -10.43 5.39
CA ALA A 92 -4.68 -11.24 4.38
C ALA A 92 -3.50 -10.50 3.75
N SER A 93 -3.72 -9.24 3.37
CA SER A 93 -2.68 -8.41 2.75
C SER A 93 -1.50 -8.15 3.69
N ALA A 94 -1.71 -8.17 5.01
CA ALA A 94 -0.68 -7.99 6.03
C ALA A 94 -0.19 -9.30 6.68
N ALA A 95 -0.61 -10.48 6.17
CA ALA A 95 -0.30 -11.77 6.78
C ALA A 95 1.10 -12.25 6.36
N ILE A 96 2.13 -11.61 6.92
CA ILE A 96 3.54 -11.95 6.66
C ILE A 96 3.75 -13.45 6.96
N PRO A 97 4.21 -14.26 5.98
CA PRO A 97 4.43 -15.68 6.17
C PRO A 97 5.29 -15.96 7.40
N LEU A 98 4.95 -17.01 8.15
CA LEU A 98 5.57 -17.43 9.43
C LEU A 98 5.28 -16.52 10.63
N ALA A 99 5.10 -15.21 10.43
CA ALA A 99 4.74 -14.30 11.51
C ALA A 99 3.25 -14.41 11.84
N PHE A 100 2.40 -14.36 10.81
CA PHE A 100 0.95 -14.35 10.94
C PHE A 100 0.29 -15.52 10.20
N LYS A 101 -0.91 -15.90 10.65
CA LYS A 101 -1.73 -16.92 9.99
C LYS A 101 -2.28 -16.40 8.67
N SER A 102 -2.30 -17.26 7.65
CA SER A 102 -3.02 -17.00 6.39
C SER A 102 -4.49 -16.72 6.66
N ARG A 103 -5.12 -15.89 5.83
CA ARG A 103 -6.55 -15.56 5.94
C ARG A 103 -7.33 -16.15 4.78
N GLN A 104 -8.53 -16.62 5.07
CA GLN A 104 -9.44 -17.13 4.07
C GLN A 104 -10.34 -15.99 3.59
N ILE A 105 -10.39 -15.79 2.27
CA ILE A 105 -11.32 -14.88 1.60
C ILE A 105 -12.04 -15.73 0.54
N ASP A 106 -13.37 -15.78 0.62
CA ASP A 106 -14.19 -16.79 -0.05
C ASP A 106 -13.63 -18.21 0.18
N ASP A 107 -13.22 -18.92 -0.88
CA ASP A 107 -12.69 -20.30 -0.82
C ASP A 107 -11.16 -20.37 -0.98
N LYS A 108 -10.47 -19.22 -1.00
CA LYS A 108 -9.03 -19.12 -1.21
C LYS A 108 -8.32 -18.65 0.06
N HIS A 109 -7.10 -19.15 0.27
CA HIS A 109 -6.24 -18.74 1.37
C HIS A 109 -5.20 -17.75 0.87
N TYR A 110 -5.01 -16.67 1.60
CA TYR A 110 -4.11 -15.59 1.23
C TYR A 110 -3.11 -15.29 2.33
N VAL A 111 -1.92 -14.88 1.89
CA VAL A 111 -0.84 -14.33 2.71
C VAL A 111 -0.44 -12.96 2.16
N ASP A 112 0.54 -12.32 2.80
CA ASP A 112 1.05 -11.00 2.43
C ASP A 112 1.39 -10.89 0.93
N GLY A 113 0.99 -9.77 0.32
CA GLY A 113 1.19 -9.46 -1.09
C GLY A 113 2.65 -9.23 -1.48
N TRP A 114 3.54 -8.97 -0.53
CA TRP A 114 4.99 -8.77 -0.74
C TRP A 114 5.65 -9.89 -1.56
N LEU A 115 5.12 -11.12 -1.50
CA LEU A 115 5.61 -12.27 -2.27
C LEU A 115 5.41 -12.17 -3.78
N GLY A 116 4.46 -11.36 -4.24
CA GLY A 116 4.09 -11.25 -5.66
C GLY A 116 4.13 -9.83 -6.21
N ASP A 117 3.71 -8.84 -5.42
CA ASP A 117 3.79 -7.42 -5.77
C ASP A 117 3.68 -6.55 -4.50
N ASN A 118 4.80 -5.95 -4.10
CA ASN A 118 4.86 -5.08 -2.92
C ASN A 118 4.38 -3.64 -3.20
N VAL A 119 4.25 -3.25 -4.47
CA VAL A 119 3.88 -1.89 -4.87
C VAL A 119 2.77 -1.99 -5.92
N PRO A 120 1.51 -2.20 -5.49
CA PRO A 120 0.39 -2.58 -6.37
C PRO A 120 -0.16 -1.43 -7.23
N LEU A 121 0.71 -0.61 -7.81
CA LEU A 121 0.34 0.50 -8.70
C LEU A 121 -0.48 0.01 -9.89
N LYS A 122 -0.23 -1.22 -10.36
CA LYS A 122 -0.97 -1.83 -11.47
C LYS A 122 -2.48 -1.92 -11.21
N ALA A 123 -2.90 -2.15 -9.96
CA ALA A 123 -4.32 -2.17 -9.61
C ALA A 123 -5.01 -0.84 -9.94
N LEU A 124 -4.35 0.28 -9.59
CA LEU A 124 -4.86 1.63 -9.80
C LEU A 124 -4.65 2.11 -11.25
N ALA A 125 -3.53 1.75 -11.88
CA ALA A 125 -3.27 2.06 -13.28
C ALA A 125 -4.35 1.47 -14.20
N ASN A 126 -4.78 0.22 -13.94
CA ASN A 126 -5.87 -0.44 -14.67
C ASN A 126 -7.24 0.22 -14.45
N ARG A 127 -7.40 1.01 -13.39
CA ARG A 127 -8.59 1.81 -13.11
C ARG A 127 -8.60 3.16 -13.84
N GLY A 128 -7.54 3.48 -14.57
CA GLY A 128 -7.40 4.74 -15.31
C GLY A 128 -6.72 5.86 -14.52
N CYS A 129 -6.08 5.53 -13.38
CA CYS A 129 -5.25 6.51 -12.67
C CYS A 129 -4.06 6.92 -13.55
N THR A 130 -3.99 8.22 -13.87
CA THR A 130 -2.91 8.82 -14.67
C THR A 130 -1.80 9.41 -13.82
N HIS A 131 -2.07 9.68 -12.53
CA HIS A 131 -1.11 10.24 -11.58
C HIS A 131 -1.05 9.33 -10.36
N ALA A 132 0.15 9.09 -9.85
CA ALA A 132 0.37 8.25 -8.68
C ALA A 132 1.43 8.83 -7.76
N ILE A 133 1.15 8.77 -6.46
CA ILE A 133 2.15 8.98 -5.42
C ILE A 133 2.49 7.58 -4.88
N VAL A 134 3.71 7.14 -5.11
CA VAL A 134 4.20 5.81 -4.71
C VAL A 134 5.10 5.98 -3.51
N ILE A 135 4.76 5.34 -2.40
CA ILE A 135 5.53 5.39 -1.15
C ILE A 135 6.22 4.05 -0.97
N HIS A 136 7.55 4.05 -1.02
CA HIS A 136 8.36 2.86 -0.84
C HIS A 136 8.72 2.63 0.62
N LEU A 137 8.88 1.35 0.99
CA LEU A 137 9.38 0.96 2.31
C LEU A 137 10.85 0.50 2.27
N GLY A 138 11.53 0.69 1.15
CA GLY A 138 12.97 0.47 1.03
C GLY A 138 13.57 1.08 -0.23
N ASN A 139 14.89 1.35 -0.20
CA ASN A 139 15.62 1.90 -1.34
C ASN A 139 16.06 0.86 -2.39
N GLY A 140 15.74 -0.42 -2.19
CA GLY A 140 16.17 -1.52 -3.07
C GLY A 140 15.04 -2.48 -3.48
N GLU A 141 13.78 -2.02 -3.45
CA GLU A 141 12.66 -2.83 -3.92
C GLU A 141 12.77 -3.12 -5.42
N LEU A 142 12.37 -4.32 -5.82
CA LEU A 142 12.16 -4.71 -7.23
C LEU A 142 10.96 -3.93 -7.78
N TRP A 143 11.16 -2.65 -8.07
CA TRP A 143 10.15 -1.76 -8.60
C TRP A 143 10.73 -0.94 -9.74
N ASN A 144 10.00 -0.83 -10.85
CA ASN A 144 10.45 -0.14 -12.04
C ASN A 144 9.36 0.79 -12.58
N ARG A 145 9.59 2.10 -12.47
CA ARG A 145 8.70 3.13 -13.02
C ARG A 145 8.43 2.98 -14.52
N HIS A 146 9.35 2.37 -15.28
CA HIS A 146 9.22 2.22 -16.72
C HIS A 146 8.15 1.20 -17.12
N GLU A 147 7.66 0.37 -16.18
CA GLU A 147 6.50 -0.50 -16.39
C GLU A 147 5.18 0.29 -16.48
N PHE A 148 5.20 1.57 -16.11
CA PHE A 148 4.05 2.46 -16.06
C PHE A 148 4.26 3.73 -16.91
N PRO A 149 4.48 3.60 -18.24
CA PRO A 149 4.83 4.73 -19.10
C PRO A 149 3.71 5.76 -19.27
N ASN A 150 2.47 5.38 -18.97
CA ASN A 150 1.30 6.24 -19.09
C ASN A 150 0.95 6.95 -17.77
N GLN A 151 1.75 6.76 -16.72
CA GLN A 151 1.52 7.33 -15.40
C GLN A 151 2.56 8.41 -15.07
N THR A 152 2.09 9.54 -14.55
CA THR A 152 2.91 10.53 -13.88
C THR A 152 3.13 10.09 -12.44
N ILE A 153 4.35 9.62 -12.14
CA ILE A 153 4.68 9.02 -10.84
C ILE A 153 5.56 9.95 -10.02
N ILE A 154 5.12 10.23 -8.79
CA ILE A 154 5.92 10.86 -7.73
C ILE A 154 6.30 9.76 -6.74
N GLU A 155 7.60 9.53 -6.58
CA GLU A 155 8.14 8.52 -5.66
C GLU A 155 8.56 9.17 -4.35
N ILE A 156 8.07 8.66 -3.23
CA ILE A 156 8.56 8.95 -1.89
C ILE A 156 9.33 7.72 -1.42
N ARG A 157 10.64 7.90 -1.21
CA ARG A 157 11.55 6.84 -0.77
C ARG A 157 12.17 7.20 0.57
N PRO A 158 12.38 6.21 1.45
CA PRO A 158 12.97 6.46 2.76
C PRO A 158 14.40 6.95 2.58
N THR A 159 14.75 8.07 3.22
CA THR A 159 16.12 8.61 3.16
C THR A 159 17.08 7.75 4.00
N GLU A 160 16.59 7.17 5.09
CA GLU A 160 17.35 6.31 5.98
C GLU A 160 16.86 4.86 5.92
N ASP A 161 17.76 3.91 6.17
CA ASP A 161 17.37 2.50 6.30
C ASP A 161 16.34 2.34 7.43
N MET A 162 15.23 1.70 7.10
CA MET A 162 14.18 1.39 8.06
C MET A 162 14.51 0.19 8.92
N GLY A 163 15.61 -0.53 8.63
CA GLY A 163 16.07 -1.70 9.36
C GLY A 163 15.59 -2.99 8.70
N GLY A 164 16.45 -4.00 8.68
CA GLY A 164 16.15 -5.29 8.08
C GLY A 164 15.08 -6.12 8.81
N LEU A 165 14.90 -7.36 8.35
CA LEU A 165 13.87 -8.30 8.81
C LEU A 165 13.76 -8.43 10.34
N ASN A 166 14.87 -8.31 11.07
CA ASN A 166 14.90 -8.42 12.54
C ASN A 166 14.15 -7.29 13.27
N LYS A 167 13.90 -6.16 12.60
CA LYS A 167 13.18 -4.99 13.15
C LYS A 167 11.81 -4.78 12.49
N LEU A 168 11.38 -5.72 11.64
CA LEU A 168 10.11 -5.65 10.91
C LEU A 168 8.91 -5.76 11.85
N LEU A 169 9.04 -6.53 12.93
CA LEU A 169 7.99 -6.78 13.93
C LEU A 169 8.26 -6.03 15.26
N ASP A 170 9.08 -4.97 15.22
CA ASP A 170 9.33 -4.11 16.37
C ASP A 170 8.23 -3.05 16.48
N PHE A 171 7.22 -3.34 17.30
CA PHE A 171 6.09 -2.45 17.57
C PHE A 171 6.28 -1.60 18.83
N SER A 172 7.52 -1.36 19.26
CA SER A 172 7.78 -0.46 20.39
C SER A 172 7.30 0.97 20.08
N PRO A 173 6.71 1.69 21.05
CA PRO A 173 6.21 3.06 20.82
C PRO A 173 7.29 4.00 20.26
N GLU A 174 8.53 3.88 20.73
CA GLU A 174 9.67 4.68 20.30
C GLU A 174 9.99 4.45 18.81
N ARG A 175 9.96 3.18 18.39
CA ARG A 175 10.19 2.77 17.00
C ARG A 175 9.07 3.28 16.09
N ILE A 176 7.82 3.13 16.50
CA ILE A 176 6.66 3.61 15.74
C ILE A 176 6.75 5.12 15.55
N GLN A 177 7.02 5.88 16.62
CA GLN A 177 7.14 7.34 16.54
C GLN A 177 8.31 7.77 15.65
N LEU A 178 9.45 7.08 15.75
CA LEU A 178 10.61 7.32 14.89
C LEU A 178 10.26 7.12 13.41
N LEU A 179 9.62 6.00 13.06
CA LEU A 179 9.25 5.68 11.67
C LEU A 179 8.20 6.67 11.13
N GLN A 180 7.20 7.04 11.93
CA GLN A 180 6.22 8.07 11.55
C GLN A 180 6.88 9.41 11.26
N ASN A 181 7.80 9.86 12.12
CA ASN A 181 8.52 11.11 11.92
C ASN A 181 9.37 11.07 10.65
N ARG A 182 10.07 9.96 10.38
CA ARG A 182 10.86 9.79 9.16
C ARG A 182 10.00 9.83 7.91
N GLY A 183 8.91 9.06 7.89
CA GLY A 183 7.97 9.06 6.77
C GLY A 183 7.38 10.45 6.49
N TYR A 184 7.07 11.23 7.54
CA TYR A 184 6.63 12.61 7.39
C TYR A 184 7.72 13.49 6.75
N GLN A 185 8.97 13.41 7.21
CA GLN A 185 10.07 14.20 6.63
C GLN A 185 10.36 13.81 5.18
N ASP A 186 10.34 12.52 4.86
CA ASP A 186 10.55 12.03 3.49
C ASP A 186 9.44 12.50 2.55
N ALA A 187 8.17 12.41 2.96
CA ALA A 187 7.05 12.92 2.19
C ALA A 187 7.13 14.43 2.01
N LYS A 188 7.42 15.18 3.10
CA LYS A 188 7.55 16.64 3.05
C LYS A 188 8.65 17.07 2.07
N ARG A 189 9.83 16.46 2.15
CA ARG A 189 10.98 16.75 1.27
C ARG A 189 10.64 16.62 -0.22
N ILE A 190 9.82 15.64 -0.58
CA ILE A 190 9.43 15.38 -1.97
C ILE A 190 8.24 16.25 -2.39
N LEU A 191 7.20 16.36 -1.55
CA LEU A 191 5.95 16.99 -1.93
C LEU A 191 5.96 18.51 -1.81
N GLU A 192 6.70 19.08 -0.85
CA GLU A 192 6.69 20.53 -0.59
C GLU A 192 7.12 21.38 -1.79
N PRO A 193 8.23 21.07 -2.50
CA PRO A 193 8.62 21.82 -3.70
C PRO A 193 7.60 21.70 -4.85
N ILE A 194 6.96 20.53 -4.98
CA ILE A 194 5.93 20.28 -5.99
C ILE A 194 4.70 21.15 -5.69
N LEU A 195 4.23 21.13 -4.44
CA LEU A 195 3.10 21.94 -4.00
C LEU A 195 3.36 23.44 -4.19
N GLN A 196 4.55 23.92 -3.84
CA GLN A 196 4.93 25.33 -4.06
C GLN A 196 4.87 25.69 -5.55
N THR A 197 5.39 24.82 -6.42
CA THR A 197 5.36 25.05 -7.88
C THR A 197 3.92 25.11 -8.40
N LEU A 198 3.05 24.20 -7.96
CA LEU A 198 1.64 24.19 -8.34
C LEU A 198 0.89 25.44 -7.86
N MET A 199 1.19 25.91 -6.65
CA MET A 199 0.61 27.15 -6.11
C MET A 199 1.03 28.39 -6.92
N ILE A 200 2.32 28.47 -7.28
CA ILE A 200 2.85 29.56 -8.11
C ILE A 200 2.17 29.56 -9.49
N GLU A 201 2.06 28.39 -10.13
CA GLU A 201 1.44 28.27 -11.45
C GLU A 201 -0.04 28.66 -11.42
N ARG A 202 -0.78 28.26 -10.39
CA ARG A 202 -2.18 28.67 -10.19
C ARG A 202 -2.31 30.19 -10.07
N SER A 203 -1.48 30.82 -9.23
CA SER A 203 -1.47 32.27 -9.06
C SER A 203 -1.14 33.02 -10.36
N ARG A 204 -0.22 32.46 -11.16
CA ARG A 204 0.13 32.99 -12.49
C ARG A 204 -1.06 32.95 -13.44
N GLN A 205 -1.80 31.85 -13.49
CA GLN A 205 -2.99 31.71 -14.34
C GLN A 205 -4.09 32.69 -13.95
N GLU A 206 -4.37 32.83 -12.65
CA GLU A 206 -5.36 33.78 -12.13
C GLU A 206 -4.97 35.24 -12.47
N SER A 207 -3.70 35.58 -12.31
CA SER A 207 -3.18 36.91 -12.67
C SER A 207 -3.31 37.19 -14.16
N PHE A 208 -3.01 36.21 -15.01
CA PHE A 208 -3.13 36.34 -16.46
C PHE A 208 -4.59 36.52 -16.92
N ALA A 209 -5.52 35.74 -16.35
CA ALA A 209 -6.95 35.89 -16.62
C ALA A 209 -7.46 37.29 -16.27
N ARG A 210 -7.02 37.84 -15.13
CA ARG A 210 -7.37 39.21 -14.71
C ARG A 210 -6.82 40.27 -15.67
N LEU A 211 -5.59 40.09 -16.16
CA LEU A 211 -4.98 41.00 -17.15
C LEU A 211 -5.75 40.98 -18.48
N GLN A 212 -6.15 39.79 -18.96
CA GLN A 212 -6.96 39.67 -20.17
C GLN A 212 -8.32 40.35 -20.02
N GLU A 213 -8.98 40.17 -18.88
CA GLU A 213 -10.26 40.83 -18.59
C GLU A 213 -10.10 42.36 -18.56
N THR A 214 -9.05 42.85 -17.90
CA THR A 214 -8.77 44.29 -17.81
C THR A 214 -8.46 44.88 -19.18
N SER A 215 -7.65 44.19 -19.98
CA SER A 215 -7.32 44.61 -21.34
C SER A 215 -8.55 44.68 -22.24
N LYS A 216 -9.48 43.75 -22.09
CA LYS A 216 -10.75 43.76 -22.83
C LYS A 216 -11.62 44.96 -22.42
N ARG A 217 -11.77 45.22 -21.12
CA ARG A 217 -12.53 46.38 -20.61
C ARG A 217 -11.99 47.71 -21.14
N LEU A 218 -10.67 47.90 -21.11
CA LEU A 218 -10.04 49.13 -21.64
C LEU A 218 -10.22 49.30 -23.15
N ARG A 219 -10.35 48.21 -23.91
CA ARG A 219 -10.63 48.26 -25.34
C ARG A 219 -12.08 48.64 -25.63
N ASP A 220 -13.00 48.17 -24.78
CA ASP A 220 -14.44 48.35 -24.93
C ASP A 220 -14.93 49.66 -24.27
N ASP A 221 -14.05 50.41 -23.58
CA ASP A 221 -14.37 51.71 -23.01
C ASP A 221 -14.61 52.75 -24.14
N PRO A 222 -15.77 53.42 -24.18
CA PRO A 222 -16.05 54.43 -25.18
C PRO A 222 -15.08 55.62 -25.00
N PRO A 223 -14.68 56.29 -26.10
CA PRO A 223 -13.85 57.47 -26.02
C PRO A 223 -14.55 58.54 -25.18
N ILE A 224 -13.81 59.10 -24.22
CA ILE A 224 -14.27 60.23 -23.41
C ILE A 224 -14.33 61.45 -24.34
N TYR A 225 -15.55 61.85 -24.72
CA TYR A 225 -15.83 63.09 -25.44
C TYR A 225 -16.12 64.24 -24.47
#